data_AF-A0A8T9Q6R2-F1
#
_entry.id   AF-A0A8T9Q6R2-F1
#
_cell.length_a   1.000
_cell.length_b   1.000
_cell.length_c   1.000
_cell.angle_alpha   90.00
_cell.angle_beta   90.00
_cell.angle_gamma   90.00
#
_symmetry.space_group_name_H-M   'P 1'
#
loop_
_entity.id
_entity.type
_entity.pdbx_description
1 polymer ?
#
loop_
_entity_poly.entity_id
_entity_poly.type
_entity_poly.pdbx_seq_one_letter_code
_entity_poly.pdbx_strand_id
1 'polypeptide(L)'
;MRFLLPCLLVLSCLLTVLPGCEPKEDLFTTDPGAKLEFSADTVLFDTVFTQVGTVTKRLWVYNRNSRAVKVEQISVLNPAVSEYSLIVNGDAGPVANNVEIRGKDSLLVLVRAKLGPGGAQPEGKPFLIADQLRFKTNGNDQQVELVAYGQNAFFHRGVLACNEVWRKDKPHVLPSSVLVPAGCVLTIEAGARVYAHAGAAIIVKGTLRVNPDYAPTGPIKPTDPNIVRFSGDRLEPFYNEVPGQWAGIQFDSVSSRNNLIRYAEIKNAGFGLLVYNPGNQQPRPG
;
A
#
# COMPACT_ATOMS: atom_id res chain seq x y z
N MET A 1 -50.42 53.35 19.14
CA MET A 1 -49.53 52.30 19.71
C MET A 1 -50.27 51.03 20.18
N ARG A 2 -51.55 51.08 20.59
CA ARG A 2 -52.32 49.91 21.08
C ARG A 2 -52.49 48.74 20.08
N PHE A 3 -52.50 49.00 18.77
CA PHE A 3 -52.66 47.95 17.74
C PHE A 3 -51.35 47.47 17.10
N LEU A 4 -50.22 48.13 17.41
CA LEU A 4 -48.92 47.78 16.84
C LEU A 4 -48.33 46.49 17.43
N LEU A 5 -48.48 46.31 18.75
CA LEU A 5 -48.00 45.13 19.46
C LEU A 5 -48.69 43.82 19.02
N PRO A 6 -50.04 43.75 18.87
CA PRO A 6 -50.68 42.54 18.35
C PRO A 6 -50.35 42.26 16.89
N CYS A 7 -50.17 43.29 16.04
CA CYS A 7 -49.69 43.08 14.66
C CYS A 7 -48.26 42.50 14.61
N LEU A 8 -47.36 42.96 15.49
CA LEU A 8 -45.99 42.44 15.58
C LEU A 8 -45.95 40.99 16.06
N LEU A 9 -46.81 40.61 17.01
CA LEU A 9 -46.95 39.22 17.48
C LEU A 9 -47.52 38.29 16.41
N VAL A 10 -48.53 38.74 15.64
CA VAL A 10 -49.07 37.96 14.51
C VAL A 10 -48.04 37.79 13.41
N LEU A 11 -47.27 38.84 13.07
CA LEU A 11 -46.20 38.76 12.08
C LEU A 11 -45.04 37.85 12.54
N SER A 12 -44.68 37.91 13.82
CA SER A 12 -43.71 37.00 14.45
C SER A 12 -44.17 35.54 14.40
N CYS A 13 -45.43 35.26 14.70
CA CYS A 13 -46.01 33.92 14.57
C CYS A 13 -46.12 33.47 13.11
N LEU A 14 -46.29 34.38 12.15
CA LEU A 14 -46.33 34.04 10.73
C LEU A 14 -44.94 33.69 10.18
N LEU A 15 -43.89 34.31 10.71
CA LEU A 15 -42.48 34.02 10.38
C LEU A 15 -42.03 32.63 10.87
N THR A 16 -42.64 32.08 11.93
CA THR A 16 -42.31 30.73 12.44
C THR A 16 -42.95 29.59 11.62
N VAL A 17 -43.83 29.89 10.65
CA VAL A 17 -44.50 28.88 9.79
C VAL A 17 -43.92 28.84 8.38
N LEU A 18 -42.87 29.62 8.09
CA LEU A 18 -42.17 29.49 6.83
C LEU A 18 -41.46 28.12 6.83
N PRO A 19 -41.77 27.21 5.88
CA PRO A 19 -40.99 25.99 5.75
C PRO A 19 -39.54 26.41 5.51
N GLY A 20 -38.66 25.99 6.43
CA GLY A 20 -37.23 26.16 6.22
C GLY A 20 -36.89 25.60 4.84
N CYS A 21 -36.11 26.36 4.06
CA CYS A 21 -35.66 25.87 2.77
C CYS A 21 -34.66 24.75 3.04
N GLU A 22 -35.13 23.51 3.03
CA GLU A 22 -34.24 22.35 3.05
C GLU A 22 -33.43 22.37 1.75
N PRO A 23 -32.10 22.43 1.83
CA PRO A 23 -31.27 22.42 0.63
C PRO A 23 -31.61 21.22 -0.24
N LYS A 24 -31.76 21.43 -1.56
CA LYS A 24 -32.04 20.33 -2.50
C LYS A 24 -31.02 19.20 -2.41
N GLU A 25 -29.81 19.54 -1.99
CA GLU A 25 -28.66 18.67 -1.82
C GLU A 25 -28.85 17.63 -0.72
N ASP A 26 -29.76 17.88 0.22
CA ASP A 26 -30.09 17.00 1.37
C ASP A 26 -31.31 16.12 1.09
N LEU A 27 -32.11 16.48 0.08
CA LEU A 27 -33.27 15.70 -0.33
C LEU A 27 -32.83 14.48 -1.13
N PHE A 28 -33.26 13.29 -0.71
CA PHE A 28 -32.97 12.05 -1.44
C PHE A 28 -33.75 11.95 -2.75
N THR A 29 -33.07 11.46 -3.80
CA THR A 29 -33.71 11.01 -5.03
C THR A 29 -33.76 9.49 -5.10
N THR A 30 -34.87 8.95 -5.59
CA THR A 30 -35.05 7.52 -5.92
C THR A 30 -35.04 7.26 -7.44
N ASP A 31 -34.73 8.29 -8.23
CA ASP A 31 -34.67 8.20 -9.69
C ASP A 31 -33.58 7.20 -10.13
N PRO A 32 -33.92 6.16 -10.92
CA PRO A 32 -32.93 5.27 -11.52
C PRO A 32 -31.98 6.00 -12.50
N GLY A 33 -32.32 7.18 -12.98
CA GLY A 33 -31.41 8.04 -13.76
C GLY A 33 -30.27 8.65 -12.95
N ALA A 34 -30.40 8.71 -11.62
CA ALA A 34 -29.40 9.30 -10.73
C ALA A 34 -28.23 8.34 -10.48
N LYS A 35 -27.29 8.31 -11.44
CA LYS A 35 -26.08 7.47 -11.39
C LYS A 35 -24.93 8.16 -10.68
N LEU A 36 -24.00 7.34 -10.17
CA LEU A 36 -22.72 7.77 -9.62
C LEU A 36 -21.66 7.88 -10.73
N GLU A 37 -20.70 8.77 -10.55
CA GLU A 37 -19.50 8.88 -11.38
C GLU A 37 -18.27 8.46 -10.56
N PHE A 38 -17.34 7.73 -11.15
CA PHE A 38 -16.13 7.26 -10.48
C PHE A 38 -14.90 7.95 -11.04
N SER A 39 -13.94 8.27 -10.16
CA SER A 39 -12.64 8.83 -10.57
C SER A 39 -11.79 7.90 -11.44
N ALA A 40 -12.07 6.59 -11.41
CA ALA A 40 -11.45 5.59 -12.26
C ALA A 40 -12.44 4.44 -12.51
N ASP A 41 -12.29 3.77 -13.66
CA ASP A 41 -13.00 2.53 -13.99
C ASP A 41 -12.29 1.30 -13.39
N THR A 42 -10.99 1.41 -13.12
CA THR A 42 -10.14 0.36 -12.54
C THR A 42 -9.23 0.93 -11.44
N VAL A 43 -9.23 0.29 -10.27
CA VAL A 43 -8.25 0.52 -9.22
C VAL A 43 -7.12 -0.50 -9.37
N LEU A 44 -6.00 -0.04 -9.91
CA LEU A 44 -4.85 -0.88 -10.21
C LEU A 44 -3.79 -0.86 -9.10
N PHE A 45 -3.42 -2.05 -8.63
CA PHE A 45 -2.26 -2.32 -7.81
C PHE A 45 -1.17 -2.95 -8.69
N ASP A 46 0.01 -2.33 -8.69
CA ASP A 46 1.20 -2.90 -9.32
C ASP A 46 1.69 -4.12 -8.52
N THR A 47 2.87 -4.64 -8.83
CA THR A 47 3.48 -5.83 -8.23
C THR A 47 3.32 -5.85 -6.70
N VAL A 48 2.44 -6.73 -6.22
CA VAL A 48 2.14 -6.98 -4.80
C VAL A 48 2.78 -8.28 -4.39
N PHE A 49 3.70 -8.25 -3.42
CA PHE A 49 4.19 -9.48 -2.82
C PHE A 49 3.10 -10.14 -1.99
N THR A 50 2.94 -11.46 -2.13
CA THR A 50 2.01 -12.22 -1.28
C THR A 50 2.33 -12.01 0.20
N GLN A 51 1.34 -12.14 1.08
CA GLN A 51 1.50 -11.99 2.54
C GLN A 51 1.95 -10.60 3.04
N VAL A 52 2.23 -9.64 2.15
CA VAL A 52 2.52 -8.23 2.46
C VAL A 52 1.33 -7.38 2.06
N GLY A 53 0.94 -6.42 2.92
CA GLY A 53 -0.13 -5.50 2.59
C GLY A 53 0.34 -4.44 1.60
N THR A 54 -0.52 -4.06 0.65
CA THR A 54 -0.22 -2.97 -0.29
C THR A 54 -0.35 -1.60 0.35
N VAL A 55 0.08 -0.58 -0.38
CA VAL A 55 -0.40 0.78 -0.17
C VAL A 55 -1.92 0.84 -0.33
N THR A 56 -2.53 1.83 0.30
CA THR A 56 -3.96 2.12 0.14
C THR A 56 -4.18 3.03 -1.06
N LYS A 57 -5.02 2.61 -2.01
CA LYS A 57 -5.45 3.40 -3.18
C LYS A 57 -6.73 4.17 -2.85
N ARG A 58 -6.91 5.32 -3.50
CA ARG A 58 -8.07 6.20 -3.34
C ARG A 58 -8.97 6.08 -4.56
N LEU A 59 -10.27 5.89 -4.32
CA LEU A 59 -11.31 5.96 -5.33
C LEU A 59 -12.33 7.00 -4.86
N TRP A 60 -12.42 8.12 -5.58
CA TRP A 60 -13.50 9.08 -5.41
C TRP A 60 -14.73 8.63 -6.17
N VAL A 61 -15.87 8.73 -5.49
CA VAL A 61 -17.21 8.42 -5.99
C VAL A 61 -18.03 9.71 -5.91
N TYR A 62 -18.47 10.23 -7.05
CA TYR A 62 -19.14 11.52 -7.15
C TYR A 62 -20.63 11.35 -7.36
N ASN A 63 -21.42 12.08 -6.56
CA ASN A 63 -22.82 12.31 -6.86
C ASN A 63 -22.95 13.63 -7.64
N ARG A 64 -22.91 13.57 -8.97
CA ARG A 64 -23.08 14.76 -9.82
C ARG A 64 -24.53 15.25 -9.88
N ASN A 65 -25.49 14.54 -9.30
CA ASN A 65 -26.89 14.94 -9.26
C ASN A 65 -27.09 16.13 -8.31
N SER A 66 -28.20 16.86 -8.45
CA SER A 66 -28.52 17.99 -7.57
C SER A 66 -29.10 17.59 -6.22
N ARG A 67 -29.50 16.32 -6.08
CA ARG A 67 -30.14 15.73 -4.91
C ARG A 67 -29.25 14.66 -4.29
N ALA A 68 -29.39 14.41 -2.98
CA ALA A 68 -28.70 13.34 -2.30
C ALA A 68 -29.06 11.97 -2.89
N VAL A 69 -28.11 11.05 -2.86
CA VAL A 69 -28.34 9.64 -3.19
C VAL A 69 -28.02 8.79 -1.98
N LYS A 70 -28.82 7.74 -1.79
CA LYS A 70 -28.57 6.72 -0.78
C LYS A 70 -28.02 5.48 -1.47
N VAL A 71 -26.73 5.23 -1.30
CA VAL A 71 -26.09 4.02 -1.79
C VAL A 71 -26.48 2.89 -0.85
N GLU A 72 -27.36 2.02 -1.33
CA GLU A 72 -27.92 0.89 -0.58
C GLU A 72 -26.79 -0.01 -0.07
N GLN A 73 -25.81 -0.29 -0.93
CA GLN A 73 -24.69 -1.17 -0.64
C GLN A 73 -23.45 -0.80 -1.47
N ILE A 74 -22.30 -0.78 -0.81
CA ILE A 74 -20.97 -0.76 -1.41
C ILE A 74 -20.27 -2.03 -0.96
N SER A 75 -19.84 -2.89 -1.88
CA SER A 75 -19.17 -4.14 -1.50
C SER A 75 -18.24 -4.65 -2.58
N VAL A 76 -17.21 -5.40 -2.17
CA VAL A 76 -16.53 -6.31 -3.10
C VAL A 76 -17.51 -7.42 -3.52
N LEU A 77 -17.28 -8.04 -4.69
CA LEU A 77 -18.20 -9.04 -5.24
C LEU A 77 -18.35 -10.26 -4.32
N ASN A 78 -17.22 -10.74 -3.78
CA ASN A 78 -17.17 -11.91 -2.89
C ASN A 78 -16.47 -11.58 -1.56
N PRO A 79 -17.15 -10.92 -0.61
CA PRO A 79 -16.57 -10.49 0.68
C PRO A 79 -15.84 -11.56 1.48
N ALA A 80 -16.27 -12.82 1.37
CA ALA A 80 -15.73 -13.93 2.15
C ALA A 80 -14.34 -14.41 1.67
N VAL A 81 -14.00 -14.15 0.41
CA VAL A 81 -12.76 -14.64 -0.23
C VAL A 81 -11.94 -13.54 -0.89
N SER A 82 -12.43 -12.29 -0.87
CA SER A 82 -11.75 -11.16 -1.49
C SER A 82 -10.43 -10.87 -0.78
N GLU A 83 -9.38 -10.72 -1.58
CA GLU A 83 -8.07 -10.25 -1.13
C GLU A 83 -8.02 -8.71 -1.02
N TYR A 84 -9.15 -8.04 -1.29
CA TYR A 84 -9.33 -6.60 -1.18
C TYR A 84 -10.12 -6.23 0.09
N SER A 85 -9.69 -5.15 0.72
CA SER A 85 -10.32 -4.54 1.89
C SER A 85 -10.68 -3.10 1.58
N LEU A 86 -11.84 -2.66 2.06
CA LEU A 86 -12.36 -1.32 1.83
C LEU A 86 -12.36 -0.54 3.15
N ILE A 87 -12.18 0.77 3.04
CA ILE A 87 -12.55 1.73 4.07
C ILE A 87 -13.47 2.76 3.42
N VAL A 88 -14.69 2.84 3.91
CA VAL A 88 -15.74 3.71 3.39
C VAL A 88 -16.16 4.64 4.53
N ASN A 89 -16.03 5.96 4.35
CA ASN A 89 -16.30 6.95 5.40
C ASN A 89 -15.55 6.72 6.73
N GLY A 90 -14.37 6.10 6.66
CA GLY A 90 -13.54 5.80 7.83
C GLY A 90 -13.81 4.41 8.45
N ASP A 91 -14.92 3.75 8.09
CA ASP A 91 -15.24 2.42 8.56
C ASP A 91 -14.62 1.35 7.67
N ALA A 92 -13.84 0.46 8.26
CA ALA A 92 -13.20 -0.64 7.57
C ALA A 92 -14.13 -1.86 7.48
N GLY A 93 -14.32 -2.40 6.29
CA GLY A 93 -15.14 -3.59 6.09
C GLY A 93 -15.25 -3.97 4.62
N PRO A 94 -15.65 -5.21 4.30
CA PRO A 94 -15.83 -5.62 2.91
C PRO A 94 -17.18 -5.16 2.32
N VAL A 95 -18.06 -4.63 3.18
CA VAL A 95 -19.41 -4.13 2.85
C VAL A 95 -19.69 -2.87 3.67
N ALA A 96 -20.22 -1.84 3.03
CA ALA A 96 -20.85 -0.69 3.67
C ALA A 96 -22.29 -0.57 3.16
N ASN A 97 -23.24 -0.26 4.04
CA ASN A 97 -24.66 -0.18 3.69
C ASN A 97 -25.20 1.20 4.01
N ASN A 98 -26.24 1.62 3.27
CA ASN A 98 -26.95 2.88 3.52
C ASN A 98 -26.04 4.12 3.55
N VAL A 99 -25.05 4.18 2.66
CA VAL A 99 -24.09 5.28 2.59
C VAL A 99 -24.73 6.46 1.86
N GLU A 100 -24.80 7.61 2.51
CA GLU A 100 -25.33 8.84 1.94
C GLU A 100 -24.22 9.62 1.22
N ILE A 101 -24.57 10.16 0.04
CA ILE A 101 -23.75 11.14 -0.68
C ILE A 101 -24.65 12.31 -1.06
N ARG A 102 -24.41 13.48 -0.47
CA ARG A 102 -25.19 14.70 -0.73
C ARG A 102 -25.12 15.09 -2.20
N GLY A 103 -26.10 15.87 -2.65
CA GLY A 103 -26.10 16.44 -4.00
C GLY A 103 -24.82 17.22 -4.26
N LYS A 104 -24.21 17.03 -5.42
CA LYS A 104 -22.94 17.68 -5.83
C LYS A 104 -21.73 17.37 -4.95
N ASP A 105 -21.82 16.36 -4.08
CA ASP A 105 -20.74 15.95 -3.19
C ASP A 105 -20.05 14.66 -3.67
N SER A 106 -19.09 14.17 -2.88
CA SER A 106 -18.30 12.99 -3.16
C SER A 106 -18.01 12.17 -1.92
N LEU A 107 -17.81 10.87 -2.14
CA LEU A 107 -17.40 9.89 -1.15
C LEU A 107 -15.99 9.42 -1.50
N LEU A 108 -15.11 9.41 -0.50
CA LEU A 108 -13.80 8.76 -0.63
C LEU A 108 -13.91 7.30 -0.18
N VAL A 109 -13.62 6.38 -1.09
CA VAL A 109 -13.42 4.96 -0.80
C VAL A 109 -11.93 4.67 -0.86
N LEU A 110 -11.41 4.05 0.20
CA LEU A 110 -10.03 3.56 0.23
C LEU A 110 -10.03 2.06 -0.03
N VAL A 111 -9.16 1.62 -0.93
CA VAL A 111 -9.01 0.20 -1.30
C VAL A 111 -7.60 -0.25 -0.94
N ARG A 112 -7.47 -1.41 -0.29
CA ARG A 112 -6.18 -2.06 0.02
C ARG A 112 -6.24 -3.52 -0.38
N ALA A 113 -5.20 -4.02 -1.02
CA ALA A 113 -5.04 -5.45 -1.29
C ALA A 113 -4.08 -6.08 -0.27
N LYS A 114 -4.33 -7.33 0.10
CA LYS A 114 -3.40 -8.15 0.87
C LYS A 114 -3.54 -9.58 0.40
N LEU A 115 -2.71 -9.98 -0.54
CA LEU A 115 -2.83 -11.29 -1.20
C LEU A 115 -2.42 -12.41 -0.25
N GLY A 116 -3.26 -13.44 -0.12
CA GLY A 116 -2.97 -14.63 0.67
C GLY A 116 -1.79 -15.46 0.14
N PRO A 117 -1.34 -16.48 0.90
CA PRO A 117 -0.31 -17.42 0.46
C PRO A 117 -0.76 -18.35 -0.69
N GLY A 118 -2.03 -18.24 -1.11
CA GLY A 118 -2.71 -19.14 -2.03
C GLY A 118 -2.82 -18.64 -3.47
N GLY A 119 -1.89 -17.84 -3.97
CA GLY A 119 -1.77 -17.61 -5.41
C GLY A 119 -1.42 -18.94 -6.10
N ALA A 120 -2.42 -19.73 -6.45
CA ALA A 120 -2.33 -21.04 -7.06
C ALA A 120 -1.82 -20.96 -8.51
N GLN A 121 -0.65 -20.37 -8.70
CA GLN A 121 -0.01 -20.10 -9.99
C GLN A 121 1.51 -20.30 -9.86
N PRO A 122 2.17 -20.71 -10.96
CA PRO A 122 3.48 -21.35 -10.95
C PRO A 122 4.54 -20.56 -10.20
N GLU A 123 5.39 -21.30 -9.50
CA GLU A 123 6.45 -20.78 -8.64
C GLU A 123 7.23 -19.62 -9.28
N GLY A 124 7.16 -18.44 -8.67
CA GLY A 124 7.99 -17.27 -9.01
C GLY A 124 7.49 -16.36 -10.15
N LYS A 125 6.38 -16.68 -10.83
CA LYS A 125 5.83 -15.80 -11.88
C LYS A 125 4.76 -14.84 -11.32
N PRO A 126 4.67 -13.60 -11.85
CA PRO A 126 3.55 -12.72 -11.57
C PRO A 126 2.23 -13.34 -12.01
N PHE A 127 1.17 -13.11 -11.24
CA PHE A 127 -0.20 -13.54 -11.53
C PHE A 127 -1.18 -12.40 -11.31
N LEU A 128 -2.37 -12.48 -11.88
CA LEU A 128 -3.39 -11.44 -11.79
C LEU A 128 -4.51 -11.85 -10.84
N ILE A 129 -4.85 -10.97 -9.90
CA ILE A 129 -6.04 -11.10 -9.05
C ILE A 129 -6.99 -9.97 -9.42
N ALA A 130 -8.22 -10.35 -9.76
CA ALA A 130 -9.29 -9.43 -10.09
C ALA A 130 -10.48 -9.61 -9.15
N ASP A 131 -11.13 -8.50 -8.81
CA ASP A 131 -12.41 -8.46 -8.12
C ASP A 131 -13.16 -7.20 -8.59
N GLN A 132 -14.42 -7.05 -8.19
CA GLN A 132 -15.25 -5.89 -8.54
C GLN A 132 -15.74 -5.20 -7.28
N LEU A 133 -15.56 -3.88 -7.23
CA LEU A 133 -16.20 -3.03 -6.24
C LEU A 133 -17.55 -2.58 -6.79
N ARG A 134 -18.61 -3.01 -6.13
CA ARG A 134 -20.00 -2.83 -6.54
C ARG A 134 -20.69 -1.73 -5.74
N PHE A 135 -21.51 -0.94 -6.41
CA PHE A 135 -22.35 0.13 -5.86
C PHE A 135 -23.81 -0.09 -6.28
N LYS A 136 -24.69 -0.34 -5.31
CA LYS A 136 -26.14 -0.43 -5.53
C LYS A 136 -26.80 0.88 -5.14
N THR A 137 -27.52 1.52 -6.06
CA THR A 137 -28.17 2.82 -5.81
C THR A 137 -29.40 2.97 -6.71
N ASN A 138 -30.57 3.19 -6.11
CA ASN A 138 -31.83 3.43 -6.82
C ASN A 138 -32.15 2.33 -7.86
N GLY A 139 -31.86 1.08 -7.53
CA GLY A 139 -32.03 -0.06 -8.44
C GLY A 139 -30.96 -0.19 -9.54
N ASN A 140 -29.96 0.71 -9.60
CA ASN A 140 -28.79 0.54 -10.47
C ASN A 140 -27.70 -0.26 -9.75
N ASP A 141 -26.99 -1.07 -10.53
CA ASP A 141 -25.77 -1.76 -10.12
C ASP A 141 -24.60 -1.22 -10.97
N GLN A 142 -23.69 -0.49 -10.35
CA GLN A 142 -22.48 0.05 -10.98
C GLN A 142 -21.24 -0.58 -10.38
N GLN A 143 -20.19 -0.78 -11.18
CA GLN A 143 -18.98 -1.45 -10.73
C GLN A 143 -17.71 -0.69 -11.14
N VAL A 144 -16.66 -0.88 -10.33
CA VAL A 144 -15.28 -0.47 -10.60
C VAL A 144 -14.42 -1.73 -10.47
N GLU A 145 -13.56 -1.99 -11.45
CA GLU A 145 -12.68 -3.15 -11.45
C GLU A 145 -11.54 -2.96 -10.43
N LEU A 146 -11.20 -4.02 -9.70
CA LEU A 146 -10.06 -4.07 -8.78
C LEU A 146 -9.06 -5.06 -9.35
N VAL A 147 -7.85 -4.62 -9.68
CA VAL A 147 -6.83 -5.47 -10.30
C VAL A 147 -5.50 -5.35 -9.56
N ALA A 148 -4.88 -6.48 -9.24
CA ALA A 148 -3.58 -6.56 -8.60
C ALA A 148 -2.68 -7.58 -9.31
N TYR A 149 -1.44 -7.18 -9.60
CA TYR A 149 -0.40 -8.10 -10.07
C TYR A 149 0.31 -8.72 -8.87
N GLY A 150 -0.03 -9.95 -8.50
CA GLY A 150 0.61 -10.67 -7.39
C GLY A 150 1.94 -11.31 -7.79
N GLN A 151 2.92 -11.34 -6.89
CA GLN A 151 4.17 -12.08 -7.07
C GLN A 151 4.55 -12.85 -5.80
N ASN A 152 4.89 -14.12 -5.96
CA ASN A 152 5.41 -14.95 -4.87
C ASN A 152 6.86 -14.56 -4.52
N ALA A 153 7.19 -14.58 -3.22
CA ALA A 153 8.50 -14.19 -2.71
C ALA A 153 8.93 -15.05 -1.50
N PHE A 154 10.22 -15.01 -1.17
CA PHE A 154 10.75 -15.54 0.09
C PHE A 154 10.70 -14.45 1.16
N PHE A 155 10.10 -14.73 2.31
CA PHE A 155 9.99 -13.78 3.42
C PHE A 155 10.98 -14.07 4.52
N HIS A 156 11.76 -13.05 4.89
CA HIS A 156 12.84 -13.14 5.87
C HIS A 156 12.55 -12.21 7.05
N ARG A 157 12.62 -12.73 8.28
CA ARG A 157 12.32 -11.98 9.50
C ARG A 157 13.19 -12.45 10.65
N GLY A 158 13.61 -11.53 11.52
CA GLY A 158 14.31 -11.88 12.76
C GLY A 158 15.69 -12.48 12.49
N VAL A 159 16.04 -13.56 13.18
CA VAL A 159 17.37 -14.16 13.07
C VAL A 159 17.37 -15.14 11.90
N LEU A 160 18.28 -14.93 10.93
CA LEU A 160 18.42 -15.81 9.78
C LEU A 160 19.05 -17.15 10.16
N ALA A 161 18.76 -18.16 9.36
CA ALA A 161 19.45 -19.45 9.46
C ALA A 161 20.94 -19.26 9.11
N CYS A 162 21.80 -20.08 9.72
CA CYS A 162 23.23 -20.00 9.44
C CYS A 162 23.53 -20.48 8.00
N ASN A 163 24.37 -19.75 7.28
CA ASN A 163 24.80 -20.10 5.91
C ASN A 163 23.66 -20.10 4.89
N GLU A 164 22.71 -19.18 5.08
CA GLU A 164 21.59 -18.99 4.15
C GLU A 164 22.07 -18.43 2.80
N VAL A 165 21.40 -18.85 1.73
CA VAL A 165 21.66 -18.42 0.35
C VAL A 165 20.39 -17.83 -0.24
N TRP A 166 20.45 -16.56 -0.63
CA TRP A 166 19.39 -15.87 -1.34
C TRP A 166 19.64 -15.93 -2.84
N ARG A 167 18.77 -16.67 -3.52
CA ARG A 167 18.87 -17.00 -4.94
C ARG A 167 18.12 -15.96 -5.79
N LYS A 168 18.30 -16.02 -7.11
CA LYS A 168 17.61 -15.14 -8.06
C LYS A 168 16.25 -15.65 -8.54
N ASP A 169 15.85 -16.84 -8.11
CA ASP A 169 14.64 -17.53 -8.58
C ASP A 169 13.35 -16.85 -8.14
N LYS A 170 13.35 -16.21 -6.96
CA LYS A 170 12.23 -15.41 -6.44
C LYS A 170 12.74 -14.16 -5.72
N PRO A 171 11.92 -13.09 -5.65
CA PRO A 171 12.20 -11.95 -4.77
C PRO A 171 12.40 -12.36 -3.31
N HIS A 172 13.32 -11.71 -2.62
CA HIS A 172 13.54 -11.81 -1.19
C HIS A 172 12.94 -10.57 -0.52
N VAL A 173 11.96 -10.74 0.35
CA VAL A 173 11.26 -9.64 1.02
C VAL A 173 11.56 -9.66 2.50
N LEU A 174 11.78 -8.47 3.06
CA LEU A 174 12.10 -8.21 4.46
C LEU A 174 10.98 -7.39 5.10
N PRO A 175 9.92 -8.04 5.62
CA PRO A 175 8.82 -7.33 6.29
C PRO A 175 9.24 -6.65 7.60
N SER A 176 10.38 -7.06 8.15
CA SER A 176 11.03 -6.50 9.34
C SER A 176 12.54 -6.68 9.20
N SER A 177 13.31 -6.09 10.10
CA SER A 177 14.76 -6.31 10.12
C SER A 177 15.12 -7.79 10.25
N VAL A 178 16.26 -8.14 9.64
CA VAL A 178 16.87 -9.45 9.75
C VAL A 178 18.26 -9.35 10.35
N LEU A 179 18.68 -10.39 11.05
CA LEU A 179 19.99 -10.52 11.67
C LEU A 179 20.74 -11.70 11.06
N VAL A 180 21.89 -11.42 10.45
CA VAL A 180 22.91 -12.44 10.13
C VAL A 180 23.73 -12.70 11.41
N PRO A 181 23.63 -13.88 12.05
CA PRO A 181 24.30 -14.15 13.32
C PRO A 181 25.83 -14.11 13.20
N ALA A 182 26.53 -13.83 14.31
CA ALA A 182 27.98 -13.93 14.37
C ALA A 182 28.45 -15.34 14.01
N GLY A 183 29.52 -15.46 13.22
CA GLY A 183 30.04 -16.74 12.72
C GLY A 183 29.26 -17.34 11.54
N CYS A 184 28.10 -16.78 11.17
CA CYS A 184 27.31 -17.25 10.03
C CYS A 184 27.54 -16.39 8.78
N VAL A 185 27.29 -16.98 7.61
CA VAL A 185 27.36 -16.28 6.32
C VAL A 185 25.96 -16.12 5.73
N LEU A 186 25.64 -14.94 5.22
CA LEU A 186 24.54 -14.75 4.28
C LEU A 186 25.14 -14.52 2.89
N THR A 187 24.78 -15.38 1.93
CA THR A 187 25.19 -15.23 0.54
C THR A 187 24.01 -14.77 -0.31
N ILE A 188 24.18 -13.70 -1.09
CA ILE A 188 23.16 -13.20 -2.01
C ILE A 188 23.71 -13.36 -3.43
N GLU A 189 23.10 -14.26 -4.20
CA GLU A 189 23.57 -14.65 -5.52
C GLU A 189 23.35 -13.57 -6.58
N ALA A 190 24.10 -13.66 -7.68
CA ALA A 190 24.00 -12.75 -8.81
C ALA A 190 22.55 -12.60 -9.31
N GLY A 191 22.10 -11.36 -9.45
CA GLY A 191 20.78 -11.01 -9.97
C GLY A 191 19.61 -11.16 -8.98
N ALA A 192 19.87 -11.56 -7.74
CA ALA A 192 18.83 -11.59 -6.70
C ALA A 192 18.22 -10.19 -6.46
N ARG A 193 16.93 -10.18 -6.11
CA ARG A 193 16.17 -8.96 -5.80
C ARG A 193 15.75 -8.99 -4.35
N VAL A 194 16.13 -7.96 -3.60
CA VAL A 194 15.86 -7.81 -2.18
C VAL A 194 15.00 -6.58 -1.96
N TYR A 195 13.86 -6.76 -1.30
CA TYR A 195 12.90 -5.70 -1.01
C TYR A 195 12.70 -5.59 0.49
N ALA A 196 12.70 -4.38 1.03
CA ALA A 196 12.61 -4.16 2.47
C ALA A 196 11.47 -3.20 2.83
N HIS A 197 10.76 -3.54 3.91
CA HIS A 197 9.72 -2.69 4.45
C HIS A 197 10.29 -1.46 5.14
N ALA A 198 9.44 -0.44 5.34
CA ALA A 198 9.78 0.76 6.10
C ALA A 198 10.41 0.41 7.47
N GLY A 199 11.60 0.95 7.70
CA GLY A 199 12.38 0.72 8.92
C GLY A 199 13.13 -0.62 9.01
N ALA A 200 12.93 -1.56 8.07
CA ALA A 200 13.66 -2.83 8.07
C ALA A 200 15.14 -2.62 7.68
N ALA A 201 16.03 -3.35 8.36
CA ALA A 201 17.47 -3.37 8.12
C ALA A 201 17.99 -4.80 7.93
N ILE A 202 19.06 -4.94 7.14
CA ILE A 202 19.90 -6.15 7.18
C ILE A 202 21.01 -5.89 8.19
N ILE A 203 20.90 -6.49 9.38
CA ILE A 203 21.88 -6.35 10.46
C ILE A 203 22.86 -7.52 10.36
N VAL A 204 24.14 -7.23 10.19
CA VAL A 204 25.18 -8.21 9.93
C VAL A 204 26.11 -8.26 11.13
N LYS A 205 25.98 -9.31 11.96
CA LYS A 205 26.99 -9.70 12.97
C LYS A 205 27.97 -10.75 12.44
N GLY A 206 27.55 -11.53 11.45
CA GLY A 206 28.38 -12.49 10.74
C GLY A 206 29.05 -11.88 9.51
N THR A 207 28.94 -12.60 8.40
CA THR A 207 29.48 -12.22 7.09
C THR A 207 28.35 -12.07 6.07
N LEU A 208 28.37 -10.99 5.30
CA LEU A 208 27.52 -10.77 4.14
C LEU A 208 28.34 -10.89 2.86
N ARG A 209 27.95 -11.77 1.94
CA ARG A 209 28.56 -11.94 0.62
C ARG A 209 27.53 -11.64 -0.47
N VAL A 210 27.54 -10.43 -1.01
CA VAL A 210 26.70 -10.00 -2.12
C VAL A 210 27.43 -10.18 -3.43
N ASN A 211 26.79 -10.93 -4.32
CA ASN A 211 27.20 -11.24 -5.66
C ASN A 211 28.61 -11.85 -5.79
N PRO A 212 29.03 -12.80 -4.92
CA PRO A 212 30.43 -13.20 -4.76
C PRO A 212 31.04 -13.95 -5.94
N ASP A 213 30.23 -14.38 -6.92
CA ASP A 213 30.66 -15.20 -8.06
C ASP A 213 30.50 -14.52 -9.44
N TYR A 214 29.80 -13.38 -9.54
CA TYR A 214 29.72 -12.63 -10.81
C TYR A 214 31.04 -11.98 -11.25
N ALA A 215 31.53 -12.36 -12.43
CA ALA A 215 32.76 -11.87 -13.03
C ALA A 215 32.51 -11.41 -14.49
N PRO A 216 32.01 -10.19 -14.71
CA PRO A 216 31.75 -9.67 -16.05
C PRO A 216 33.07 -9.45 -16.82
N THR A 217 33.07 -9.80 -18.11
CA THR A 217 34.22 -9.62 -19.01
C THR A 217 34.16 -8.33 -19.84
N GLY A 218 33.08 -7.55 -19.71
CA GLY A 218 32.83 -6.33 -20.46
C GLY A 218 32.15 -5.24 -19.62
N PRO A 219 31.84 -4.08 -20.23
CA PRO A 219 31.23 -2.97 -19.51
C PRO A 219 29.84 -3.34 -18.96
N ILE A 220 29.61 -2.98 -17.71
CA ILE A 220 28.36 -3.26 -17.00
C ILE A 220 27.38 -2.12 -17.24
N LYS A 221 26.15 -2.47 -17.60
CA LYS A 221 25.05 -1.51 -17.77
C LYS A 221 24.17 -1.49 -16.52
N PRO A 222 23.52 -0.37 -16.17
CA PRO A 222 22.55 -0.32 -15.05
C PRO A 222 21.42 -1.36 -15.16
N THR A 223 21.09 -1.80 -16.38
CA THR A 223 20.06 -2.82 -16.65
C THR A 223 20.57 -4.26 -16.59
N ASP A 224 21.82 -4.49 -16.18
CA ASP A 224 22.41 -5.83 -16.12
C ASP A 224 21.61 -6.72 -15.16
N PRO A 225 21.09 -7.88 -15.62
CA PRO A 225 20.27 -8.76 -14.80
C PRO A 225 21.05 -9.42 -13.66
N ASN A 226 22.39 -9.46 -13.71
CA ASN A 226 23.24 -10.05 -12.68
C ASN A 226 23.56 -9.10 -11.52
N ILE A 227 23.21 -7.81 -11.62
CA ILE A 227 23.31 -6.88 -10.49
C ILE A 227 22.30 -7.28 -9.41
N VAL A 228 22.77 -7.45 -8.18
CA VAL A 228 21.90 -7.64 -7.02
C VAL A 228 21.28 -6.29 -6.67
N ARG A 229 19.95 -6.24 -6.54
CA ARG A 229 19.24 -4.97 -6.28
C ARG A 229 18.51 -5.00 -4.95
N PHE A 230 18.71 -3.95 -4.16
CA PHE A 230 18.04 -3.70 -2.90
C PHE A 230 17.17 -2.44 -3.03
N SER A 231 15.89 -2.52 -2.66
CA SER A 231 14.97 -1.37 -2.66
C SER A 231 13.86 -1.50 -1.61
N GLY A 232 13.00 -0.49 -1.50
CA GLY A 232 11.76 -0.61 -0.72
C GLY A 232 10.80 -1.64 -1.32
N ASP A 233 9.91 -2.21 -0.51
CA ASP A 233 8.88 -3.17 -0.92
C ASP A 233 7.62 -2.55 -1.55
N ARG A 234 7.60 -1.21 -1.68
CA ARG A 234 6.57 -0.46 -2.42
C ARG A 234 7.04 -0.20 -3.84
N LEU A 235 6.40 -0.88 -4.80
CA LEU A 235 6.86 -0.92 -6.19
C LEU A 235 6.12 0.04 -7.12
N GLU A 236 5.19 0.85 -6.59
CA GLU A 236 4.48 1.81 -7.42
C GLU A 236 5.43 2.91 -7.95
N PRO A 237 5.21 3.44 -9.17
CA PRO A 237 6.10 4.42 -9.79
C PRO A 237 6.41 5.65 -8.93
N PHE A 238 5.44 6.09 -8.13
CA PHE A 238 5.61 7.22 -7.21
C PHE A 238 6.74 7.00 -6.19
N TYR A 239 6.99 5.75 -5.78
CA TYR A 239 8.01 5.40 -4.81
C TYR A 239 9.38 5.14 -5.42
N ASN A 240 9.53 5.08 -6.74
CA ASN A 240 10.78 4.67 -7.39
C ASN A 240 12.01 5.46 -6.88
N GLU A 241 11.87 6.76 -6.63
CA GLU A 241 12.97 7.64 -6.22
C GLU A 241 12.86 8.16 -4.77
N VAL A 242 11.89 7.67 -3.99
CA VAL A 242 11.70 8.16 -2.62
C VAL A 242 12.78 7.55 -1.71
N PRO A 243 13.61 8.36 -1.02
CA PRO A 243 14.61 7.85 -0.07
C PRO A 243 13.97 7.41 1.26
N GLY A 244 14.68 6.62 2.06
CA GLY A 244 14.24 6.25 3.41
C GLY A 244 13.07 5.26 3.49
N GLN A 245 12.79 4.51 2.40
CA GLN A 245 11.76 3.47 2.38
C GLN A 245 12.13 2.21 3.14
N TRP A 246 13.41 2.07 3.53
CA TRP A 246 13.91 1.06 4.45
C TRP A 246 15.17 1.60 5.12
N ALA A 247 15.66 0.97 6.19
CA ALA A 247 16.78 1.52 6.95
C ALA A 247 18.10 1.42 6.17
N GLY A 248 18.49 0.22 5.74
CA GLY A 248 19.75 -0.03 5.05
C GLY A 248 20.44 -1.33 5.48
N ILE A 249 21.71 -1.48 5.10
CA ILE A 249 22.55 -2.60 5.52
C ILE A 249 23.49 -2.11 6.63
N GLN A 250 23.40 -2.74 7.80
CA GLN A 250 24.16 -2.38 8.98
C GLN A 250 25.15 -3.49 9.33
N PHE A 251 26.41 -3.14 9.51
CA PHE A 251 27.47 -4.03 9.98
C PHE A 251 27.79 -3.73 11.44
N ASP A 252 27.73 -4.77 12.27
CA ASP A 252 28.24 -4.72 13.63
C ASP A 252 29.76 -4.66 13.60
N SER A 253 30.35 -3.56 14.08
CA SER A 253 31.80 -3.37 14.02
C SER A 253 32.59 -4.37 14.86
N VAL A 254 31.97 -4.97 15.88
CA VAL A 254 32.67 -5.85 16.84
C VAL A 254 32.82 -7.25 16.25
N SER A 255 31.75 -7.81 15.71
CA SER A 255 31.66 -9.21 15.29
C SER A 255 31.70 -9.41 13.77
N SER A 256 31.23 -8.45 12.98
CA SER A 256 31.15 -8.62 11.53
C SER A 256 32.50 -8.54 10.85
N ARG A 257 32.84 -9.54 10.03
CA ARG A 257 34.13 -9.68 9.36
C ARG A 257 33.94 -10.24 7.95
N ASN A 258 34.94 -10.03 7.09
CA ASN A 258 35.04 -10.65 5.76
C ASN A 258 33.84 -10.42 4.82
N ASN A 259 33.15 -9.28 4.98
CA ASN A 259 32.03 -8.91 4.12
C ASN A 259 32.51 -8.59 2.70
N LEU A 260 31.73 -8.98 1.71
CA LEU A 260 31.95 -8.68 0.30
C LEU A 260 30.66 -8.14 -0.28
N ILE A 261 30.68 -6.92 -0.82
CA ILE A 261 29.58 -6.38 -1.61
C ILE A 261 30.13 -5.94 -2.95
N ARG A 262 29.71 -6.60 -4.02
CA ARG A 262 30.09 -6.24 -5.39
C ARG A 262 28.88 -6.28 -6.31
N TYR A 263 28.92 -5.48 -7.38
CA TYR A 263 27.88 -5.45 -8.42
C TYR A 263 26.46 -5.42 -7.83
N ALA A 264 26.26 -4.48 -6.90
CA ALA A 264 25.04 -4.30 -6.15
C ALA A 264 24.52 -2.87 -6.33
N GLU A 265 23.21 -2.74 -6.46
CA GLU A 265 22.50 -1.46 -6.45
C GLU A 265 21.67 -1.39 -5.17
N ILE A 266 21.90 -0.35 -4.36
CA ILE A 266 21.20 -0.12 -3.11
C ILE A 266 20.43 1.19 -3.27
N LYS A 267 19.10 1.09 -3.35
CA LYS A 267 18.20 2.19 -3.62
C LYS A 267 17.20 2.39 -2.47
N ASN A 268 16.69 3.61 -2.33
CA ASN A 268 15.62 3.98 -1.39
C ASN A 268 15.94 3.76 0.10
N ALA A 269 17.18 3.44 0.46
CA ALA A 269 17.59 3.23 1.86
C ALA A 269 17.75 4.57 2.59
N GLY A 270 17.59 4.57 3.92
CA GLY A 270 17.96 5.70 4.78
C GLY A 270 19.48 5.86 4.87
N PHE A 271 20.20 4.74 4.89
CA PHE A 271 21.65 4.66 4.69
C PHE A 271 21.97 3.47 3.79
N GLY A 272 22.94 3.59 2.89
CA GLY A 272 23.33 2.48 2.01
C GLY A 272 23.98 1.35 2.81
N LEU A 273 25.18 1.65 3.32
CA LEU A 273 25.95 0.78 4.22
C LEU A 273 26.30 1.59 5.47
N LEU A 274 26.05 1.03 6.65
CA LEU A 274 26.41 1.62 7.93
C LEU A 274 27.31 0.64 8.68
N VAL A 275 28.53 1.05 9.01
CA VAL A 275 29.38 0.31 9.93
C VAL A 275 29.25 0.97 11.29
N TYR A 276 28.67 0.26 12.26
CA TYR A 276 28.31 0.84 13.54
C TYR A 276 28.80 -0.01 14.72
N ASN A 277 29.33 0.67 15.73
CA ASN A 277 29.67 0.08 17.02
C ASN A 277 28.68 0.56 18.09
N PRO A 278 27.61 -0.19 18.41
CA PRO A 278 26.70 0.19 19.49
C PRO A 278 27.39 0.20 20.87
N GLY A 279 28.52 -0.48 21.02
CA GLY A 279 29.30 -0.53 22.26
C GLY A 279 30.34 0.60 22.40
N ASN A 280 30.54 1.44 21.37
CA ASN A 280 31.52 2.52 21.45
C ASN A 280 30.89 3.80 22.03
N GLN A 281 30.86 3.90 23.36
CA GLN A 281 30.34 5.05 24.10
C GLN A 281 31.30 6.26 24.13
N GLN A 282 32.46 6.19 23.45
CA GLN A 282 33.41 7.30 23.38
C GLN A 282 33.62 7.79 21.93
N PRO A 283 33.33 9.07 21.63
CA PRO A 283 33.77 9.69 20.39
C PRO A 283 35.30 9.83 20.42
N ARG A 284 35.99 9.36 19.38
CA ARG A 284 37.41 9.66 19.19
C ARG A 284 37.54 10.95 18.36
N PRO A 285 38.32 11.94 18.80
CA PRO A 285 38.71 13.04 17.92
C PRO A 285 39.51 12.48 16.74
N GLY A 286 39.21 12.97 15.54
CA GLY A 286 39.95 12.66 14.32
C GLY A 286 41.32 13.31 14.26
#